data_AF-X1CU73-F1
#
_entry.id   AF-X1CU73-F1
#
_cell.length_a   1.000
_cell.length_b   1.000
_cell.length_c   1.000
_cell.angle_alpha   90.00
_cell.angle_beta   90.00
_cell.angle_gamma   90.00
#
_symmetry.space_group_name_H-M   'P 1'
#
loop_
_entity.id
_entity.type
_entity.pdbx_description
1 polymer ?
#
loop_
_entity_poly.entity_id
_entity_poly.type
_entity_poly.pdbx_seq_one_letter_code
_entity_poly.pdbx_strand_id
1 'polypeptide(L)'
;MQIKVGIPRGLLFNDFSPLFIPFFNYLGIKTIVSDKTNRKIINRGLEIVPAEYCFPIKVAYGHVDNLLKKGVDFIFIPHIANTGKPTGSYKYSVTCSWTQSTPDLMKSAPKLIKEGLNLENLVSPSLFFDWGLNHIEDQMK
;
A
#
# COMPACT_ATOMS: atom_id res chain seq x y z
N MET A 1 1.63 11.90 -22.24
CA MET A 1 0.84 11.57 -21.04
C MET A 1 1.81 11.28 -19.91
N GLN A 2 1.64 11.86 -18.72
CA GLN A 2 2.51 11.59 -17.58
C GLN A 2 1.94 10.44 -16.75
N ILE A 3 2.76 9.42 -16.48
CA ILE A 3 2.39 8.24 -15.67
C ILE A 3 2.09 8.68 -14.23
N LYS A 4 1.02 8.13 -13.64
CA LYS A 4 0.54 8.41 -12.28
C LYS A 4 0.54 7.16 -11.41
N VAL A 5 1.27 7.22 -10.30
CA VAL A 5 1.23 6.21 -9.24
C VAL A 5 0.33 6.64 -8.10
N GLY A 6 -0.59 5.78 -7.69
CA GLY A 6 -1.44 5.95 -6.52
C GLY A 6 -0.76 5.39 -5.26
N ILE A 7 -0.65 6.20 -4.20
CA ILE A 7 -0.22 5.74 -2.87
C ILE A 7 -1.36 5.96 -1.86
N PRO A 8 -1.92 4.90 -1.25
CA PRO A 8 -3.03 5.05 -0.31
C PRO A 8 -2.55 5.68 1.01
N ARG A 9 -3.29 6.67 1.52
CA ARG A 9 -3.14 7.22 2.88
C ARG A 9 -3.74 6.30 3.95
N GLY A 10 -3.36 5.03 3.90
CA GLY A 10 -3.77 4.01 4.86
C GLY A 10 -2.59 3.15 5.27
N LEU A 11 -2.63 2.64 6.51
CA LEU A 11 -1.61 1.75 7.07
C LEU A 11 -0.20 2.38 6.98
N LEU A 12 0.82 1.51 6.96
CA LEU A 12 2.23 1.92 6.87
C LEU A 12 2.56 2.65 5.55
N PHE A 13 1.74 2.53 4.50
CA PHE A 13 2.01 3.22 3.22
C PHE A 13 1.99 4.74 3.38
N ASN A 14 1.16 5.25 4.29
CA ASN A 14 1.16 6.66 4.67
C ASN A 14 2.47 7.03 5.39
N ASP A 15 2.92 6.20 6.32
CA ASP A 15 4.11 6.49 7.14
C ASP A 15 5.41 6.41 6.32
N PHE A 16 5.46 5.51 5.34
CA PHE A 16 6.56 5.39 4.38
C PHE A 16 6.40 6.27 3.14
N SER A 17 5.35 7.10 3.04
CA SER A 17 5.19 8.04 1.93
C SER A 17 6.39 8.98 1.73
N PRO A 18 7.09 9.47 2.77
CA PRO A 18 8.33 10.24 2.60
C PRO A 18 9.47 9.49 1.91
N LEU A 19 9.45 8.16 1.88
CA LEU A 19 10.40 7.34 1.13
C LEU A 19 9.94 7.17 -0.34
N PHE A 20 8.68 6.82 -0.55
CA PHE A 20 8.18 6.45 -1.87
C PHE A 20 7.83 7.63 -2.78
N ILE A 21 7.30 8.72 -2.24
CA ILE A 21 6.94 9.91 -3.04
C ILE A 21 8.20 10.50 -3.73
N PRO A 22 9.31 10.77 -3.02
CA PRO A 22 10.53 11.26 -3.67
C PRO A 22 11.10 10.27 -4.68
N PHE A 23 11.04 8.96 -4.38
CA PHE A 23 11.49 7.91 -5.29
C PHE A 23 10.76 7.96 -6.64
N PHE A 24 9.42 7.96 -6.64
CA PHE A 24 8.66 8.03 -7.88
C PHE A 24 8.80 9.37 -8.59
N ASN A 25 8.88 10.48 -7.84
CA ASN A 25 9.14 11.80 -8.42
C ASN A 25 10.51 11.85 -9.13
N TYR A 26 11.54 11.22 -8.56
CA TYR A 26 12.87 11.13 -9.18
C TYR A 26 12.83 10.33 -10.49
N LEU A 27 11.97 9.31 -10.58
CA LEU A 27 11.71 8.55 -11.80
C LEU A 27 10.83 9.30 -12.83
N GLY A 28 10.42 10.55 -12.54
CA GLY A 28 9.52 11.33 -13.40
C GLY A 28 8.06 10.87 -13.36
N ILE A 29 7.70 9.99 -12.42
CA ILE A 29 6.34 9.46 -12.23
C ILE A 29 5.59 10.35 -11.24
N LYS A 30 4.40 10.81 -11.62
CA LYS A 30 3.58 11.67 -10.77
C LYS A 30 2.93 10.85 -9.65
N THR A 31 3.21 11.18 -8.39
CA THR A 31 2.51 10.53 -7.28
C THR A 31 1.18 11.21 -6.96
N ILE A 32 0.13 10.41 -6.86
CA ILE A 32 -1.21 10.79 -6.41
C ILE A 32 -1.48 10.07 -5.10
N VAL A 33 -1.83 10.81 -4.06
CA VAL A 33 -2.26 10.22 -2.78
C VAL A 33 -3.78 10.22 -2.67
N SER A 34 -4.34 9.24 -1.96
CA SER A 34 -5.77 9.25 -1.66
C SER A 34 -6.13 10.47 -0.78
N ASP A 35 -7.41 10.83 -0.75
CA ASP A 35 -7.84 11.96 0.08
C ASP A 35 -7.61 11.69 1.57
N LYS A 36 -7.65 12.74 2.40
CA LYS A 36 -7.63 12.55 3.86
C LYS A 36 -8.80 11.65 4.28
N THR A 37 -8.54 10.72 5.18
CA THR A 37 -9.55 9.83 5.75
C THR A 37 -10.75 10.64 6.21
N ASN A 38 -11.92 10.31 5.69
CA ASN A 38 -13.20 10.96 5.97
C ASN A 38 -14.30 9.90 5.96
N ARG A 39 -15.51 10.28 6.40
CA ARG A 39 -16.65 9.34 6.49
C ARG A 39 -16.96 8.61 5.18
N LYS A 40 -16.80 9.28 4.03
CA LYS A 40 -17.03 8.65 2.72
C LYS A 40 -16.03 7.53 2.46
N ILE A 41 -14.74 7.75 2.71
CA ILE A 41 -13.70 6.72 2.56
C ILE A 41 -13.93 5.57 3.54
N ILE A 42 -14.25 5.88 4.80
CA ILE A 42 -14.49 4.87 5.83
C ILE A 42 -15.67 3.97 5.44
N ASN A 43 -16.82 4.58 5.13
CA ASN A 43 -18.02 3.84 4.74
C ASN A 43 -17.78 3.01 3.48
N ARG A 44 -17.07 3.58 2.49
CA ARG A 44 -16.74 2.86 1.28
C ARG A 44 -15.82 1.66 1.55
N GLY A 45 -14.85 1.80 2.45
CA GLY A 45 -14.03 0.68 2.91
C GLY A 45 -14.83 -0.43 3.58
N LEU A 46 -15.79 -0.07 4.44
CA LEU A 46 -16.72 -1.00 5.07
C LEU A 46 -17.64 -1.72 4.07
N GLU A 47 -18.05 -1.04 3.00
CA GLU A 47 -18.83 -1.66 1.93
C GLU A 47 -17.99 -2.65 1.11
N ILE A 48 -16.71 -2.36 0.90
CA ILE A 48 -15.84 -3.12 0.00
C ILE A 48 -15.30 -4.39 0.66
N VAL A 49 -14.91 -4.29 1.93
CA VAL A 49 -14.17 -5.33 2.63
C VAL A 49 -14.94 -6.67 2.62
N PRO A 50 -14.31 -7.79 2.25
CA PRO A 50 -14.98 -9.08 2.13
C PRO A 50 -15.14 -9.82 3.48
N ALA A 51 -14.44 -9.37 4.52
CA ALA A 51 -14.38 -10.04 5.82
C ALA A 51 -14.17 -9.04 6.97
N GLU A 52 -14.24 -9.55 8.20
CA GLU A 52 -14.00 -8.76 9.40
C GLU A 52 -12.51 -8.59 9.70
N TYR A 53 -11.97 -7.40 9.41
CA TYR A 53 -10.61 -6.99 9.76
C TYR A 53 -10.59 -5.84 10.78
N CYS A 54 -9.40 -5.51 11.29
CA CYS A 54 -9.21 -4.31 12.10
C CYS A 54 -9.54 -3.04 11.30
N PHE A 55 -9.96 -1.99 12.01
CA PHE A 55 -10.43 -0.75 11.41
C PHE A 55 -9.46 -0.13 10.38
N PRO A 56 -8.13 -0.07 10.61
CA PRO A 56 -7.19 0.47 9.62
C PRO A 56 -7.19 -0.28 8.28
N ILE A 57 -7.31 -1.61 8.30
CA ILE A 57 -7.39 -2.43 7.08
C ILE A 57 -8.69 -2.12 6.33
N LYS A 58 -9.82 -2.07 7.05
CA LYS A 58 -11.12 -1.68 6.47
C LYS A 58 -11.06 -0.31 5.79
N VAL A 59 -10.41 0.68 6.41
CA VAL A 59 -10.24 2.01 5.83
C VAL A 59 -9.31 2.01 4.62
N ALA A 60 -8.27 1.16 4.59
CA ALA A 60 -7.36 1.04 3.46
C ALA A 60 -8.08 0.62 2.16
N TYR A 61 -9.09 -0.27 2.23
CA TYR A 61 -9.94 -0.60 1.07
C TYR A 61 -10.60 0.63 0.46
N GLY A 62 -11.11 1.55 1.28
CA GLY A 62 -11.71 2.80 0.82
C GLY A 62 -10.70 3.75 0.18
N HIS A 63 -9.45 3.74 0.65
CA HIS A 63 -8.37 4.53 0.03
C HIS A 63 -7.96 3.99 -1.33
N VAL A 64 -7.94 2.66 -1.50
CA VAL A 64 -7.68 2.03 -2.80
C VAL A 64 -8.79 2.38 -3.80
N ASP A 65 -10.06 2.26 -3.41
CA ASP A 65 -11.21 2.68 -4.25
C ASP A 65 -11.17 4.18 -4.60
N ASN A 66 -10.75 5.04 -3.66
CA ASN A 66 -10.53 6.46 -3.92
C ASN A 66 -9.46 6.70 -5.00
N LEU A 67 -8.37 5.95 -5.00
CA LEU A 67 -7.30 6.06 -6.00
C LEU A 67 -7.74 5.53 -7.37
N LEU A 68 -8.45 4.40 -7.42
CA LEU A 68 -9.03 3.88 -8.66
C LEU A 68 -9.95 4.92 -9.31
N LYS A 69 -10.81 5.57 -8.52
CA LYS A 69 -11.69 6.66 -8.99
C LYS A 69 -10.97 7.93 -9.43
N LYS A 70 -9.72 8.13 -9.00
CA LYS A 70 -8.85 9.21 -9.49
C LYS A 70 -8.15 8.86 -10.81
N GLY A 71 -8.32 7.65 -11.33
CA GLY A 71 -7.75 7.20 -12.59
C GLY A 71 -6.22 7.22 -12.58
N VAL A 72 -5.60 6.71 -11.51
CA VAL A 72 -4.15 6.45 -11.48
C VAL A 72 -3.82 5.27 -12.39
N ASP A 73 -2.62 5.25 -12.96
CA ASP A 73 -2.21 4.18 -13.89
C ASP A 73 -1.86 2.90 -13.13
N PHE A 74 -1.29 3.02 -11.94
CA PHE A 74 -1.07 1.90 -11.01
C PHE A 74 -1.12 2.36 -9.56
N ILE A 75 -1.40 1.43 -8.65
CA ILE A 75 -1.44 1.62 -7.19
C ILE A 75 -0.26 0.89 -6.57
N PHE A 76 0.51 1.59 -5.75
CA PHE A 76 1.66 1.06 -5.05
C PHE A 76 1.31 0.67 -3.61
N ILE A 77 1.39 -0.62 -3.32
CA ILE A 77 1.09 -1.21 -2.00
C ILE A 77 2.15 -2.29 -1.71
N PRO A 78 3.26 -1.97 -1.05
CA PRO A 78 4.32 -2.95 -0.77
C PRO A 78 3.97 -3.93 0.34
N HIS A 79 4.54 -5.13 0.31
CA HIS A 79 4.57 -6.04 1.46
C HIS A 79 5.70 -5.62 2.41
N ILE A 80 5.40 -4.85 3.44
CA ILE A 80 6.41 -4.39 4.41
C ILE A 80 6.52 -5.43 5.53
N ALA A 81 7.55 -6.28 5.51
CA ALA A 81 7.70 -7.38 6.48
C ALA A 81 8.19 -6.92 7.86
N ASN A 82 9.07 -5.92 7.89
CA ASN A 82 9.64 -5.34 9.11
C ASN A 82 9.95 -3.87 8.90
N THR A 83 10.24 -3.14 9.97
CA THR A 83 10.56 -1.71 9.94
C THR A 83 12.04 -1.43 10.22
N GLY A 84 12.91 -2.42 9.99
CA GLY A 84 14.35 -2.30 10.18
C GLY A 84 14.80 -2.67 11.59
N LYS A 85 15.79 -1.93 12.12
CA LYS A 85 16.42 -2.25 13.40
C LYS A 85 15.41 -2.17 14.56
N PRO A 86 15.27 -3.23 15.37
CA PRO A 86 14.46 -3.20 16.59
C PRO A 86 14.93 -2.12 17.57
N THR A 87 14.00 -1.56 18.33
CA THR A 87 14.29 -0.60 19.41
C THR A 87 14.22 -1.27 20.77
N GLY A 88 14.98 -0.77 21.75
CA GLY A 88 14.95 -1.28 23.12
C GLY A 88 15.37 -2.76 23.26
N SER A 89 14.62 -3.53 24.03
CA SER A 89 14.88 -4.95 24.30
C SER A 89 14.25 -5.91 23.28
N TYR A 90 13.60 -5.40 22.24
CA TYR A 90 12.94 -6.23 21.24
C TYR A 90 13.96 -6.90 20.32
N LYS A 91 13.74 -8.19 20.02
CA LYS A 91 14.60 -8.96 19.09
C LYS A 91 14.29 -8.69 17.62
N TYR A 92 13.05 -8.36 17.29
CA TYR A 92 12.58 -8.16 15.92
C TYR A 92 11.63 -6.95 15.84
N SER A 93 11.60 -6.28 14.68
CA SER A 93 10.68 -5.17 14.39
C SER A 93 9.73 -5.53 13.25
N VAL A 94 9.06 -6.67 13.39
CA VAL A 94 8.14 -7.20 12.37
C VAL A 94 6.81 -6.47 12.39
N THR A 95 6.23 -6.26 11.21
CA THR A 95 4.90 -5.66 11.08
C THR A 95 3.81 -6.70 11.34
N CYS A 96 2.57 -6.24 11.56
CA CYS A 96 1.43 -7.15 11.70
C CYS A 96 1.19 -7.93 10.39
N SER A 97 0.83 -9.21 10.52
CA SER A 97 0.52 -10.10 9.38
C SER A 97 -0.54 -9.52 8.44
N TRP A 98 -1.52 -8.76 8.95
CA TRP A 98 -2.52 -8.09 8.12
C TRP A 98 -1.92 -6.97 7.25
N THR A 99 -0.94 -6.23 7.78
CA THR A 99 -0.26 -5.19 7.00
C THR A 99 0.64 -5.82 5.95
N GLN A 100 1.33 -6.92 6.28
CA GLN A 100 2.16 -7.67 5.33
C GLN A 100 1.34 -8.22 4.16
N SER A 101 0.17 -8.79 4.44
CA SER A 101 -0.70 -9.38 3.42
C SER A 101 -1.65 -8.38 2.77
N THR A 102 -1.59 -7.09 3.11
CA THR A 102 -2.52 -6.09 2.57
C THR A 102 -2.61 -6.11 1.05
N PRO A 103 -1.52 -6.20 0.27
CA PRO A 103 -1.63 -6.28 -1.18
C PRO A 103 -2.46 -7.50 -1.65
N ASP A 104 -2.31 -8.64 -0.99
CA ASP A 104 -3.07 -9.87 -1.27
C ASP A 104 -4.55 -9.76 -0.84
N LEU A 105 -4.81 -9.06 0.25
CA LEU A 105 -6.17 -8.77 0.70
C LEU A 105 -6.89 -7.84 -0.27
N MET A 106 -6.20 -6.85 -0.83
CA MET A 106 -6.78 -5.92 -1.79
C MET A 106 -7.06 -6.61 -3.13
N LYS A 107 -6.09 -7.39 -3.64
CA LYS A 107 -6.24 -8.11 -4.92
C LYS A 107 -7.31 -9.20 -4.89
N SER A 108 -7.63 -9.75 -3.72
CA SER A 108 -8.67 -10.78 -3.56
C SER A 108 -10.08 -10.24 -3.33
N ALA A 109 -10.25 -8.92 -3.15
CA ALA A 109 -11.56 -8.34 -2.87
C ALA A 109 -12.41 -8.17 -4.14
N PRO A 110 -13.56 -8.87 -4.28
CA PRO A 110 -14.35 -8.85 -5.52
C PRO A 110 -14.83 -7.45 -5.92
N LYS A 111 -15.14 -6.59 -4.94
CA LYS A 111 -15.58 -5.22 -5.20
C LYS A 111 -14.44 -4.35 -5.74
N LEU A 112 -13.21 -4.48 -5.24
CA LEU A 112 -12.07 -3.74 -5.82
C LEU A 112 -11.75 -4.20 -7.23
N ILE A 113 -11.84 -5.51 -7.50
CA ILE A 113 -11.67 -6.06 -8.85
C ILE A 113 -12.71 -5.45 -9.80
N LYS A 114 -13.97 -5.39 -9.37
CA LYS A 114 -15.06 -4.77 -10.15
C LYS A 114 -14.83 -3.27 -10.41
N GLU A 115 -14.23 -2.55 -9.46
CA GLU A 115 -13.88 -1.12 -9.60
C GLU A 115 -12.60 -0.91 -10.44
N GLY A 116 -11.94 -1.99 -10.90
CA GLY A 116 -10.84 -1.94 -11.86
C GLY A 116 -9.47 -2.33 -11.30
N LEU A 117 -9.36 -2.79 -10.04
CA LEU A 117 -8.09 -3.31 -9.53
C LEU A 117 -7.74 -4.65 -10.19
N ASN A 118 -6.52 -4.79 -10.67
CA ASN A 118 -6.01 -6.01 -11.29
C ASN A 118 -4.49 -6.15 -11.07
N LEU A 119 -3.89 -7.23 -11.60
CA LEU A 119 -2.46 -7.51 -11.42
C LEU A 119 -1.55 -6.56 -12.21
N GLU A 120 -2.05 -5.93 -13.28
CA GLU A 120 -1.26 -5.01 -14.11
C GLU A 120 -1.15 -3.62 -13.48
N ASN A 121 -2.17 -3.22 -12.70
CA ASN A 121 -2.22 -1.92 -12.05
C ASN A 121 -1.95 -1.97 -10.53
N LEU A 122 -1.55 -3.10 -9.98
CA LEU A 122 -1.14 -3.25 -8.58
C LEU A 122 0.35 -3.57 -8.50
N VAL A 123 1.13 -2.63 -7.96
CA VAL A 123 2.57 -2.79 -7.75
C VAL A 123 2.83 -3.07 -6.27
N SER A 124 3.26 -4.30 -5.97
CA SER A 124 3.40 -4.78 -4.58
C SER A 124 4.72 -5.52 -4.34
N PRO A 125 5.87 -4.81 -4.27
CA PRO A 125 7.15 -5.44 -3.97
C PRO A 125 7.22 -5.87 -2.49
N SER A 126 8.04 -6.88 -2.22
CA SER A 126 8.35 -7.32 -0.85
C SER A 126 9.52 -6.52 -0.29
N LEU A 127 9.33 -5.88 0.86
CA LEU A 127 10.31 -5.00 1.50
C LEU A 127 10.69 -5.53 2.88
N PHE A 128 11.97 -5.85 3.04
CA PHE A 128 12.62 -6.26 4.28
C PHE A 128 13.68 -5.21 4.66
N PHE A 129 13.33 -4.26 5.52
CA PHE A 129 14.19 -3.12 5.84
C PHE A 129 15.41 -3.48 6.72
N ASP A 130 15.42 -4.65 7.34
CA ASP A 130 16.51 -5.18 8.17
C ASP A 130 17.53 -6.04 7.40
N TRP A 131 17.22 -6.50 6.19
CA TRP A 131 18.10 -7.40 5.40
C TRP A 131 19.16 -6.67 4.58
N GLY A 132 19.17 -5.33 4.62
CA GLY A 132 20.20 -4.50 3.97
C GLY A 132 20.05 -4.38 2.45
N LEU A 133 20.93 -3.58 1.84
CA LEU A 133 20.88 -3.24 0.42
C LEU A 133 21.13 -4.45 -0.49
N ASN A 134 22.03 -5.36 -0.10
CA ASN A 134 22.33 -6.56 -0.90
C ASN A 134 21.07 -7.41 -1.16
N HIS A 135 20.17 -7.49 -0.17
CA HIS A 135 18.90 -8.19 -0.34
C HIS A 135 17.99 -7.47 -1.35
N ILE A 136 17.92 -6.14 -1.30
CA ILE A 136 17.13 -5.36 -2.26
C ILE A 136 17.68 -5.55 -3.68
N GLU A 137 19.00 -5.50 -3.86
CA GLU A 137 19.64 -5.77 -5.16
C GLU A 137 19.31 -7.16 -5.69
N ASP A 138 19.31 -8.19 -4.84
CA ASP A 138 18.95 -9.55 -5.25
C ASP A 138 17.47 -9.72 -5.58
N GLN A 139 16.56 -8.94 -4.96
CA GLN A 139 15.13 -8.94 -5.30
C GLN A 139 14.81 -8.12 -6.57
N MET A 140 15.71 -7.24 -7.00
CA MET A 140 15.54 -6.39 -8.18
C MET A 140 16.14 -6.99 -9.47
N LYS A 141 16.90 -8.08 -9.38
CA LYS A 141 17.38 -8.87 -10.52
C LYS A 141 16.25 -9.74 -11.09
#